data_AF-A0AA36IAL1-F1
#
_entry.id   AF-A0AA36IAL1-F1
#
_cell.length_a   1.000
_cell.length_b   1.000
_cell.length_c   1.000
_cell.angle_alpha   90.00
_cell.angle_beta   90.00
_cell.angle_gamma   90.00
#
_symmetry.space_group_name_H-M   'P 1'
#
loop_
_entity.id
_entity.type
_entity.pdbx_description
1 polymer ?
#
loop_
_entity_poly.entity_id
_entity_poly.type
_entity_poly.pdbx_seq_one_letter_code
_entity_poly.pdbx_strand_id
1 'polypeptide(L)'
;MADPKPLLETSVLLERQISGLLHSVACGCEEVRATLAAHQASGDQLVGFGKHAALSYQQLFETQPGWCSWFVKSYTEKLEKAENQSPASRALGEYLQGKGVAPSPSSPTRFSPSSVKGQGPSAKGQYGQYDRSDQGQQGKLVDGQWVLGFGKHKGKTFAEVMSQDPNYCEYCVNLALEGTKASSSLLAFSIYVMSAEASVLQAQVALKMLVEQPDLRKAIFGKALKLCQDMDDQPLTEALHACQKMAEEQYAGRKSPPL
;
A
#
# COMPACT_ATOMS: atom_id res chain seq x y z
N MET A 1 -4.69 -56.01 20.46
CA MET A 1 -5.62 -54.96 20.03
C MET A 1 -5.03 -53.63 20.45
N ALA A 2 -4.38 -52.92 19.52
CA ALA A 2 -3.78 -51.62 19.79
C ALA A 2 -4.83 -50.55 19.46
N ASP A 3 -5.10 -49.68 20.43
CA ASP A 3 -6.08 -48.59 20.34
C ASP A 3 -5.62 -47.52 19.33
N PRO A 4 -6.38 -47.26 18.24
CA PRO A 4 -6.05 -46.21 17.28
C PRO A 4 -6.65 -44.88 17.75
N LYS A 5 -6.08 -44.27 18.79
CA LYS A 5 -6.45 -42.91 19.23
C LYS A 5 -5.23 -42.08 19.63
N PRO A 6 -4.53 -41.49 18.65
CA PRO A 6 -3.98 -40.14 18.89
C PRO A 6 -4.06 -39.18 17.69
N LEU A 7 -4.69 -39.54 16.56
CA LEU A 7 -4.62 -38.72 15.33
C LEU A 7 -5.59 -37.52 15.29
N LEU A 8 -6.60 -37.48 16.16
CA LEU A 8 -7.59 -36.38 16.17
C LEU A 8 -7.12 -35.17 17.01
N GLU A 9 -6.36 -35.38 18.08
CA GLU A 9 -5.85 -34.27 18.91
C GLU A 9 -4.73 -33.49 18.22
N THR A 10 -3.89 -34.17 17.42
CA THR A 10 -2.83 -33.52 16.65
C THR A 10 -3.38 -32.60 15.56
N SER A 11 -4.53 -32.94 14.96
CA SER A 11 -5.19 -32.11 13.94
C SER A 11 -5.69 -30.78 14.50
N VAL A 12 -6.31 -30.79 15.70
CA VAL A 12 -6.83 -29.57 16.33
C VAL A 12 -5.70 -28.64 16.78
N LEU A 13 -4.58 -29.21 17.21
CA LEU A 13 -3.39 -28.45 17.60
C LEU A 13 -2.72 -27.79 16.39
N LEU A 14 -2.65 -28.52 15.27
CA LEU A 14 -2.11 -28.02 14.01
C LEU A 14 -2.99 -26.91 13.41
N GLU A 15 -4.32 -27.05 13.44
CA GLU A 15 -5.22 -25.98 12.98
C GLU A 15 -5.09 -24.69 13.81
N ARG A 16 -4.88 -24.81 15.13
CA ARG A 16 -4.59 -23.65 15.99
C ARG A 16 -3.24 -23.02 15.67
N GLN A 17 -2.20 -23.80 15.38
CA GLN A 17 -0.89 -23.28 15.00
C GLN A 17 -0.90 -22.62 13.62
N ILE A 18 -1.59 -23.20 12.63
CA ILE A 18 -1.75 -22.62 11.29
C ILE A 18 -2.60 -21.36 11.36
N SER A 19 -3.72 -21.38 12.10
CA SER A 19 -4.55 -20.21 12.29
C SER A 19 -3.80 -19.11 13.06
N GLY A 20 -2.90 -19.47 13.98
CA GLY A 20 -2.00 -18.57 14.70
C GLY A 20 -0.89 -18.01 13.82
N LEU A 21 -0.32 -18.79 12.91
CA LEU A 21 0.67 -18.32 11.92
C LEU A 21 0.02 -17.43 10.85
N LEU A 22 -1.18 -17.78 10.36
CA LEU A 22 -1.94 -16.95 9.43
C LEU A 22 -2.42 -15.66 10.12
N HIS A 23 -2.86 -15.72 11.38
CA HIS A 23 -3.11 -14.52 12.18
C HIS A 23 -1.82 -13.74 12.43
N SER A 24 -0.69 -14.36 12.75
CA SER A 24 0.58 -13.67 13.00
C SER A 24 1.18 -13.07 11.74
N VAL A 25 0.91 -13.63 10.56
CA VAL A 25 1.28 -13.06 9.26
C VAL A 25 0.33 -11.92 8.89
N ALA A 26 -0.96 -12.04 9.22
CA ALA A 26 -1.95 -10.95 9.08
C ALA A 26 -1.78 -9.84 10.16
N CYS A 27 -1.22 -10.16 11.32
CA CYS A 27 -1.05 -9.32 12.50
C CYS A 27 0.38 -8.80 12.66
N GLY A 28 1.35 -9.35 11.90
CA GLY A 28 2.64 -8.69 11.62
C GLY A 28 2.47 -7.33 10.92
N CYS A 29 1.24 -7.04 10.46
CA CYS A 29 0.81 -5.70 10.12
C CYS A 29 0.68 -4.74 11.30
N GLU A 30 0.83 -5.14 12.58
CA GLU A 30 0.70 -4.21 13.72
C GLU A 30 2.02 -3.52 14.06
N GLU A 31 3.15 -4.22 13.96
CA GLU A 31 4.48 -3.61 14.06
C GLU A 31 4.84 -2.84 12.78
N VAL A 32 4.41 -3.36 11.62
CA VAL A 32 4.42 -2.62 10.36
C VAL A 32 3.40 -1.47 10.39
N ARG A 33 2.23 -1.57 11.06
CA ARG A 33 1.31 -0.43 11.28
C ARG A 33 1.84 0.56 12.29
N ALA A 34 2.55 0.13 13.33
CA ALA A 34 3.16 1.03 14.30
C ALA A 34 4.33 1.77 13.64
N THR A 35 5.08 1.09 12.79
CA THR A 35 6.15 1.68 11.97
C THR A 35 5.56 2.55 10.85
N LEU A 36 4.47 2.14 10.21
CA LEU A 36 3.74 2.92 9.19
C LEU A 36 2.98 4.10 9.81
N ALA A 37 2.47 3.98 11.04
CA ALA A 37 1.88 5.07 11.82
C ALA A 37 2.95 6.04 12.31
N ALA A 38 4.13 5.53 12.71
CA ALA A 38 5.30 6.34 12.97
C ALA A 38 5.82 7.05 11.71
N HIS A 39 5.72 6.41 10.53
CA HIS A 39 6.02 7.04 9.23
C HIS A 39 4.91 8.00 8.76
N GLN A 40 3.65 7.77 9.10
CA GLN A 40 2.53 8.72 8.88
C GLN A 40 2.60 9.93 9.82
N ALA A 41 3.35 9.83 10.92
CA ALA A 41 3.73 10.94 11.77
C ALA A 41 5.04 11.62 11.31
N SER A 42 5.59 11.26 10.15
CA SER A 42 6.80 11.91 9.63
C SER A 42 6.50 13.36 9.28
N GLY A 43 7.33 14.28 9.81
CA GLY A 43 7.26 15.71 9.51
C GLY A 43 7.43 16.04 8.02
N ASP A 44 7.86 15.07 7.20
CA ASP A 44 8.04 15.22 5.74
C ASP A 44 6.74 15.14 4.94
N GLN A 45 5.62 14.73 5.55
CA GLN A 45 4.35 14.68 4.85
C GLN A 45 3.89 16.09 4.42
N LEU A 46 3.49 16.24 3.16
CA LEU A 46 2.99 17.51 2.62
C LEU A 46 1.57 17.81 3.14
N VAL A 47 1.29 19.10 3.39
CA VAL A 47 -0.05 19.57 3.79
C VAL A 47 -1.10 19.18 2.75
N GLY A 48 -0.79 19.32 1.46
CA GLY A 48 -1.69 18.91 0.38
C GLY A 48 -2.96 19.75 0.21
N PHE A 49 -3.18 20.79 1.01
CA PHE A 49 -4.32 21.70 0.88
C PHE A 49 -4.00 23.16 1.21
N GLY A 50 -4.81 24.07 0.69
CA GLY A 50 -4.74 25.51 0.95
C GLY A 50 -3.44 26.18 0.46
N LYS A 51 -3.13 27.34 1.04
CA LYS A 51 -1.93 28.14 0.70
C LYS A 51 -0.61 27.42 1.00
N HIS A 52 -0.64 26.44 1.91
CA HIS A 52 0.53 25.73 2.39
C HIS A 52 0.68 24.32 1.81
N ALA A 53 -0.07 23.98 0.75
CA ALA A 53 -0.13 22.63 0.19
C ALA A 53 1.23 22.01 -0.19
N ALA A 54 2.20 22.85 -0.57
CA ALA A 54 3.55 22.43 -0.99
C ALA A 54 4.57 22.36 0.15
N LEU A 55 4.20 22.73 1.38
CA LEU A 55 5.06 22.63 2.55
C LEU A 55 4.86 21.28 3.24
N SER A 56 5.94 20.72 3.80
CA SER A 56 5.84 19.60 4.72
C SER A 56 5.29 20.05 6.09
N TYR A 57 4.78 19.12 6.89
CA TYR A 57 4.28 19.41 8.23
C TYR A 57 5.36 20.05 9.11
N GLN A 58 6.61 19.60 8.99
CA GLN A 58 7.75 20.17 9.70
C GLN A 58 8.08 21.59 9.20
N GLN A 59 8.20 21.79 7.88
CA GLN A 59 8.47 23.11 7.32
C GLN A 59 7.38 24.12 7.69
N LEU A 60 6.12 23.69 7.68
CA LEU A 60 4.98 24.51 8.08
C LEU A 60 5.08 24.93 9.55
N PHE A 61 5.43 23.97 10.43
CA PHE A 61 5.60 24.22 11.85
C PHE A 61 6.73 25.23 12.14
N GLU A 62 7.86 25.11 11.44
CA GLU A 62 9.01 26.00 11.60
C GLU A 62 8.75 27.41 11.02
N THR A 63 8.06 27.50 9.88
CA THR A 63 7.87 28.77 9.16
C THR A 63 6.64 29.55 9.60
N GLN A 64 5.60 28.89 10.11
CA GLN A 64 4.30 29.50 10.41
C GLN A 64 3.69 29.02 11.75
N PRO A 65 4.38 29.18 12.89
CA PRO A 65 3.90 28.68 14.18
C PRO A 65 2.53 29.27 14.57
N GLY A 66 2.27 30.55 14.24
CA GLY A 66 0.97 31.19 14.50
C GLY A 66 -0.18 30.60 13.67
N TRP A 67 0.09 30.15 12.44
CA TRP A 67 -0.91 29.44 11.63
C TRP A 67 -1.20 28.06 12.22
N CYS A 68 -0.17 27.33 12.67
CA CYS A 68 -0.32 26.02 13.30
C CYS A 68 -1.17 26.08 14.57
N SER A 69 -0.91 27.03 15.47
CA SER A 69 -1.72 27.22 16.68
C SER A 69 -3.18 27.55 16.39
N TRP A 70 -3.44 28.32 15.32
CA TRP A 70 -4.80 28.58 14.86
C TRP A 70 -5.45 27.35 14.24
N PHE A 71 -4.71 26.61 13.41
CA PHE A 71 -5.20 25.41 12.76
C PHE A 71 -5.62 24.37 13.80
N VAL A 72 -4.80 24.15 14.83
CA VAL A 72 -5.14 23.25 15.95
C VAL A 72 -6.45 23.69 16.62
N LYS A 73 -6.64 24.98 16.92
CA LYS A 73 -7.90 25.47 17.49
C LYS A 73 -9.10 25.18 16.58
N SER A 74 -8.99 25.57 15.31
CA SER A 74 -10.03 25.34 14.29
C SER A 74 -10.36 23.85 14.12
N TYR A 75 -9.32 23.02 14.15
CA TYR A 75 -9.43 21.57 14.07
C TYR A 75 -10.19 20.98 15.27
N THR A 76 -9.85 21.40 16.49
CA THR A 76 -10.52 20.94 17.72
C THR A 76 -11.99 21.40 17.77
N GLU A 77 -12.28 22.66 17.43
CA GLU A 77 -13.67 23.17 17.38
C GLU A 77 -14.55 22.38 16.38
N LYS A 78 -13.97 21.97 15.25
CA LYS A 78 -14.66 21.14 14.25
C LYS A 78 -14.86 19.70 14.72
N LEU A 79 -13.89 19.14 15.45
CA LEU A 79 -14.04 17.82 16.07
C LEU A 79 -15.17 17.81 17.10
N GLU A 80 -15.28 18.83 17.92
CA GLU A 80 -16.37 18.97 18.90
C GLU A 80 -17.75 19.05 18.25
N LYS A 81 -17.82 19.69 17.07
CA LYS A 81 -19.05 19.81 16.28
C LYS A 81 -19.36 18.60 15.40
N ALA A 82 -18.55 17.54 15.48
CA ALA A 82 -18.65 16.35 14.63
C ALA A 82 -18.69 16.69 13.12
N GLU A 83 -18.01 17.75 12.70
CA GLU A 83 -17.92 18.15 11.29
C GLU A 83 -16.92 17.24 10.55
N ASN A 84 -17.31 16.74 9.38
CA ASN A 84 -16.43 15.89 8.58
C ASN A 84 -15.17 16.65 8.17
N GLN A 85 -14.02 16.15 8.63
CA GLN A 85 -12.71 16.66 8.25
C GLN A 85 -12.13 15.83 7.12
N SER A 86 -11.41 16.48 6.21
CA SER A 86 -10.67 15.75 5.18
C SER A 86 -9.58 14.89 5.85
N PRO A 87 -9.23 13.73 5.27
CA PRO A 87 -8.16 12.88 5.79
C PRO A 87 -6.82 13.63 5.97
N ALA A 88 -6.50 14.55 5.05
CA ALA A 88 -5.30 15.39 5.14
C ALA A 88 -5.36 16.38 6.33
N SER A 89 -6.53 16.98 6.59
CA SER A 89 -6.72 17.89 7.74
C SER A 89 -6.56 17.15 9.06
N ARG A 90 -7.10 15.92 9.13
CA ARG A 90 -6.96 15.02 10.28
C ARG A 90 -5.49 14.68 10.57
N ALA A 91 -4.76 14.25 9.55
CA ALA A 91 -3.35 13.89 9.70
C ALA A 91 -2.49 15.09 10.18
N LEU A 92 -2.72 16.29 9.63
CA LEU A 92 -2.03 17.50 10.09
C LEU A 92 -2.40 17.87 11.53
N GLY A 93 -3.69 17.75 11.89
CA GLY A 93 -4.17 18.03 13.25
C GLY A 93 -3.52 17.12 14.29
N GLU A 94 -3.48 15.82 14.03
CA GLU A 94 -2.84 14.81 14.89
C GLU A 94 -1.32 15.07 15.03
N TYR A 95 -0.64 15.40 13.93
CA TYR A 95 0.79 15.75 13.96
C TYR A 95 1.08 16.97 14.84
N LEU A 96 0.31 18.06 14.68
CA LEU A 96 0.51 19.29 15.46
C LEU A 96 0.16 19.09 16.95
N GLN A 97 -0.84 18.27 17.26
CA GLN A 97 -1.14 17.88 18.65
C GLN A 97 0.01 17.08 19.26
N GLY A 98 0.59 16.12 18.52
CA GLY A 98 1.76 15.35 18.95
C GLY A 98 3.02 16.20 19.20
N LYS A 99 3.15 17.34 18.51
CA LYS A 99 4.22 18.34 18.75
C LYS A 99 3.96 19.25 19.95
N GLY A 100 2.82 19.15 20.62
CA GLY A 100 2.48 19.96 21.78
C GLY A 100 2.13 21.41 21.43
N VAL A 101 1.64 21.68 20.21
CA VAL A 101 1.26 23.04 19.81
C VAL A 101 0.00 23.47 20.55
N ALA A 102 0.14 24.44 21.46
CA ALA A 102 -0.99 25.00 22.18
C ALA A 102 -1.94 25.74 21.22
N PRO A 103 -3.27 25.57 21.36
CA PRO A 103 -4.24 26.33 20.58
C PRO A 103 -4.14 27.82 20.93
N SER A 104 -3.99 28.67 19.92
CA SER A 104 -3.88 30.13 20.15
C SER A 104 -5.24 30.71 20.55
N PRO A 105 -5.31 31.57 21.59
CA PRO A 105 -6.54 32.27 21.94
C PRO A 105 -6.94 33.33 20.88
N SER A 106 -5.96 33.88 20.16
CA SER A 106 -6.14 34.90 19.14
C SER A 106 -6.19 34.32 17.73
N SER A 107 -7.23 34.67 16.97
CA SER A 107 -7.29 34.43 15.52
C SER A 107 -6.09 35.09 14.85
N PRO A 108 -5.41 34.43 13.89
CA PRO A 108 -4.28 35.01 13.19
C PRO A 108 -4.80 36.28 12.53
N THR A 109 -4.15 37.40 12.84
CA THR A 109 -4.41 38.69 12.22
C THR A 109 -4.49 38.46 10.73
N ARG A 110 -5.69 38.63 10.17
CA ARG A 110 -6.05 38.32 8.79
C ARG A 110 -4.90 38.83 7.89
N PHE A 111 -4.05 37.92 7.40
CA PHE A 111 -3.03 38.27 6.42
C PHE A 111 -3.80 38.64 5.16
N SER A 112 -4.19 39.91 5.05
CA SER A 112 -4.78 40.48 3.85
C SER A 112 -3.81 40.21 2.72
N PRO A 113 -4.15 39.37 1.73
CA PRO A 113 -3.35 39.31 0.53
C PRO A 113 -3.46 40.67 -0.14
N SER A 114 -2.39 41.46 -0.11
CA SER A 114 -2.28 42.66 -0.92
C SER A 114 -2.48 42.24 -2.37
N SER A 115 -3.68 42.53 -2.86
CA SER A 115 -4.12 42.27 -4.22
C SER A 115 -3.38 43.24 -5.13
N VAL A 116 -2.13 42.91 -5.49
CA VAL A 116 -1.39 43.60 -6.53
C VAL A 116 -2.02 43.20 -7.86
N LYS A 117 -2.85 44.11 -8.38
CA LYS A 117 -3.57 44.02 -9.64
C LYS A 117 -2.56 44.20 -10.80
N GLY A 118 -1.76 43.18 -11.09
CA GLY A 118 -0.85 43.15 -12.24
C GLY A 118 -1.58 42.65 -13.49
N GLN A 119 -1.97 43.56 -14.37
CA GLN A 119 -2.39 43.24 -15.74
C GLN A 119 -1.16 42.79 -16.54
N GLY A 120 -1.05 41.49 -16.79
CA GLY A 120 -0.10 40.91 -17.74
C GLY A 120 -0.85 40.42 -18.99
N PRO A 121 -0.33 40.64 -20.21
CA PRO A 121 -1.00 40.26 -21.45
C PRO A 121 -1.02 38.73 -21.62
N SER A 122 -2.22 38.22 -21.92
CA SER A 122 -2.49 36.81 -22.21
C SER A 122 -1.81 36.37 -23.51
N ALA A 123 -0.76 35.56 -23.39
CA ALA A 123 -0.32 34.67 -24.46
C ALA A 123 -1.18 33.40 -24.40
N LYS A 124 -2.10 33.25 -25.35
CA LYS A 124 -2.91 32.04 -25.58
C LYS A 124 -2.00 30.89 -26.05
N GLY A 125 -1.37 30.20 -25.11
CA GLY A 125 -0.76 28.89 -25.33
C GLY A 125 -1.82 27.81 -25.10
N GLN A 126 -2.34 27.27 -26.19
CA GLN A 126 -3.36 26.22 -26.24
C GLN A 126 -2.73 24.87 -25.85
N TYR A 127 -2.34 24.71 -24.58
CA TYR A 127 -2.05 23.39 -24.03
C TYR A 127 -3.37 22.74 -23.63
N GLY A 128 -3.62 21.56 -24.18
CA GLY A 128 -4.86 20.79 -24.04
C GLY A 128 -5.35 20.78 -22.60
N GLN A 129 -6.56 21.28 -22.43
CA GLN A 129 -7.36 21.19 -21.23
C GLN A 129 -7.72 19.72 -21.03
N TYR A 130 -6.87 18.95 -20.37
CA TYR A 130 -7.25 17.62 -19.87
C TYR A 130 -8.29 17.88 -18.79
N ASP A 131 -9.51 17.44 -19.08
CA ASP A 131 -10.65 17.53 -18.19
C ASP A 131 -10.32 16.85 -16.85
N ARG A 132 -10.21 17.66 -15.79
CA ARG A 132 -9.76 17.24 -14.46
C ARG A 132 -10.88 16.58 -13.64
N SER A 133 -11.99 16.24 -14.30
CA SER A 133 -13.19 15.67 -13.68
C SER A 133 -13.19 14.15 -13.58
N ASP A 134 -12.23 13.44 -14.18
CA ASP A 134 -12.11 11.97 -14.09
C ASP A 134 -11.20 11.48 -12.94
N GLN A 135 -11.26 12.15 -11.79
CA GLN A 135 -10.61 11.69 -10.55
C GLN A 135 -11.50 10.72 -9.73
N GLY A 136 -12.64 10.30 -10.27
CA GLY A 136 -13.73 9.68 -9.52
C GLY A 136 -13.63 8.18 -9.27
N GLN A 137 -12.82 7.43 -10.03
CA GLN A 137 -12.74 5.97 -9.88
C GLN A 137 -11.30 5.47 -10.01
N GLN A 138 -10.44 5.91 -9.10
CA GLN A 138 -9.20 5.18 -8.88
C GLN A 138 -9.55 3.87 -8.18
N GLY A 139 -9.53 2.76 -8.93
CA GLY A 139 -9.74 1.40 -8.40
C GLY A 139 -8.76 1.06 -7.28
N LYS A 140 -8.81 -0.15 -6.73
CA LYS A 140 -7.81 -0.55 -5.72
C LYS A 140 -6.43 -0.61 -6.38
N LEU A 141 -5.41 0.03 -5.80
CA LEU A 141 -4.05 0.08 -6.35
C LEU A 141 -3.50 -1.33 -6.68
N VAL A 142 -3.80 -2.29 -5.81
CA VAL A 142 -3.35 -3.69 -5.93
C VAL A 142 -3.99 -4.43 -7.10
N ASP A 143 -5.13 -3.97 -7.62
CA ASP A 143 -5.82 -4.63 -8.74
C ASP A 143 -5.24 -4.21 -10.11
N GLY A 144 -4.26 -3.30 -10.11
CA GLY A 144 -3.57 -2.84 -11.31
C GLY A 144 -4.42 -2.00 -12.27
N GLN A 145 -5.64 -1.60 -11.87
CA GLN A 145 -6.59 -0.81 -12.68
C GLN A 145 -6.23 0.67 -12.82
N TRP A 146 -5.17 1.13 -12.14
CA TRP A 146 -4.74 2.52 -12.20
C TRP A 146 -4.13 2.83 -13.55
N VAL A 147 -4.51 3.95 -14.15
CA VAL A 147 -3.98 4.39 -15.43
C VAL A 147 -2.70 5.21 -15.23
N LEU A 148 -1.67 4.88 -16.00
CA LEU A 148 -0.39 5.57 -15.99
C LEU A 148 -0.55 6.97 -16.64
N GLY A 149 -0.34 8.02 -15.84
CA GLY A 149 -0.46 9.42 -16.30
C GLY A 149 0.77 9.99 -17.00
N PHE A 150 1.88 9.24 -17.06
CA PHE A 150 3.19 9.73 -17.48
C PHE A 150 3.94 8.72 -18.36
N GLY A 151 5.05 9.15 -18.96
CA GLY A 151 5.99 8.27 -19.66
C GLY A 151 5.49 7.71 -21.00
N LYS A 152 6.19 6.71 -21.53
CA LYS A 152 5.92 6.11 -22.85
C LYS A 152 4.64 5.26 -22.88
N HIS A 153 4.18 4.80 -21.72
CA HIS A 153 2.96 3.99 -21.57
C HIS A 153 1.77 4.78 -21.01
N LYS A 154 1.77 6.11 -21.21
CA LYS A 154 0.68 6.98 -20.77
C LYS A 154 -0.66 6.50 -21.32
N GLY A 155 -1.67 6.43 -20.45
CA GLY A 155 -3.02 6.00 -20.79
C GLY A 155 -3.27 4.49 -20.67
N LYS A 156 -2.25 3.68 -20.40
CA LYS A 156 -2.40 2.24 -20.10
C LYS A 156 -2.57 2.00 -18.60
N THR A 157 -3.25 0.93 -18.22
CA THR A 157 -3.35 0.49 -16.82
C THR A 157 -2.03 -0.09 -16.31
N PHE A 158 -1.83 -0.11 -15.00
CA PHE A 158 -0.61 -0.63 -14.40
C PHE A 158 -0.41 -2.11 -14.74
N ALA A 159 -1.48 -2.91 -14.73
CA ALA A 159 -1.44 -4.32 -15.11
C ALA A 159 -1.01 -4.52 -16.58
N GLU A 160 -1.57 -3.72 -17.50
CA GLU A 160 -1.19 -3.77 -18.91
C GLU A 160 0.30 -3.45 -19.10
N VAL A 161 0.81 -2.40 -18.45
CA VAL A 161 2.24 -2.03 -18.56
C VAL A 161 3.14 -3.13 -18.03
N MET A 162 2.79 -3.72 -16.88
CA MET A 162 3.56 -4.83 -16.30
C MET A 162 3.61 -6.05 -17.22
N SER A 163 2.50 -6.39 -17.88
CA SER A 163 2.45 -7.52 -18.82
C SER A 163 3.20 -7.25 -20.14
N GLN A 164 3.21 -6.01 -20.62
CA GLN A 164 3.73 -5.66 -21.94
C GLN A 164 5.23 -5.32 -21.92
N ASP A 165 5.73 -4.72 -20.83
CA ASP A 165 7.09 -4.17 -20.80
C ASP A 165 7.74 -4.29 -19.41
N PRO A 166 8.22 -5.49 -19.03
CA PRO A 166 8.88 -5.73 -17.75
C PRO A 166 10.12 -4.85 -17.54
N ASN A 167 10.87 -4.55 -18.60
CA ASN A 167 12.05 -3.68 -18.53
C ASN A 167 11.69 -2.25 -18.13
N TYR A 168 10.52 -1.76 -18.55
CA TYR A 168 10.03 -0.46 -18.13
C TYR A 168 9.62 -0.43 -16.65
N CYS A 169 9.04 -1.52 -16.15
CA CYS A 169 8.74 -1.67 -14.72
C CYS A 169 10.01 -1.59 -13.88
N GLU A 170 11.06 -2.34 -14.24
CA GLU A 170 12.36 -2.28 -13.57
C GLU A 170 12.95 -0.86 -13.59
N TYR A 171 12.92 -0.19 -14.75
CA TYR A 171 13.35 1.20 -14.88
C TYR A 171 12.58 2.14 -13.94
N CYS A 172 11.26 2.03 -13.87
CA CYS A 172 10.43 2.86 -12.99
C CYS A 172 10.70 2.60 -11.51
N VAL A 173 10.95 1.35 -11.12
CA VAL A 173 11.33 1.00 -9.74
C VAL A 173 12.69 1.61 -9.39
N ASN A 174 13.70 1.41 -10.24
CA ASN A 174 15.03 1.99 -10.02
C ASN A 174 14.99 3.52 -9.95
N LEU A 175 14.26 4.16 -10.86
CA LEU A 175 14.09 5.62 -10.86
C LEU A 175 13.40 6.13 -9.59
N ALA A 176 12.43 5.38 -9.05
CA ALA A 176 11.78 5.72 -7.79
C ALA A 176 12.73 5.58 -6.58
N LEU A 177 13.61 4.56 -6.59
CA LEU A 177 14.58 4.30 -5.52
C LEU A 177 15.74 5.29 -5.51
N GLU A 178 16.13 5.84 -6.67
CA GLU A 178 17.19 6.85 -6.79
C GLU A 178 16.83 8.20 -6.12
N GLY A 179 15.59 8.37 -5.65
CA GLY A 179 15.20 9.49 -4.77
C GLY A 179 15.10 10.85 -5.45
N THR A 180 15.23 10.92 -6.78
CA THR A 180 15.15 12.18 -7.53
C THR A 180 13.71 12.57 -7.80
N LYS A 181 13.09 13.31 -6.87
CA LYS A 181 11.75 13.95 -7.03
C LYS A 181 10.73 13.09 -7.79
N ALA A 182 10.56 11.84 -7.36
CA ALA A 182 9.62 10.93 -8.00
C ALA A 182 8.21 11.52 -7.95
N SER A 183 7.54 11.58 -9.10
CA SER A 183 6.14 11.99 -9.14
C SER A 183 5.28 11.01 -8.33
N SER A 184 4.17 11.47 -7.76
CA SER A 184 3.24 10.61 -7.01
C SER A 184 2.75 9.42 -7.84
N SER A 185 2.49 9.63 -9.14
CA SER A 185 2.11 8.56 -10.07
C SER A 185 3.23 7.54 -10.29
N LEU A 186 4.49 7.98 -10.36
CA LEU A 186 5.64 7.07 -10.47
C LEU A 186 5.78 6.21 -9.22
N LEU A 187 5.67 6.81 -8.04
CA LEU A 187 5.71 6.08 -6.77
C LEU A 187 4.58 5.05 -6.67
N ALA A 188 3.35 5.43 -7.03
CA ALA A 188 2.21 4.52 -7.04
C ALA A 188 2.44 3.32 -7.97
N PHE A 189 2.98 3.57 -9.17
CA PHE A 189 3.32 2.51 -10.12
C PHE A 189 4.43 1.60 -9.61
N SER A 190 5.52 2.15 -9.07
CA SER A 190 6.63 1.36 -8.52
C SER A 190 6.20 0.52 -7.33
N ILE A 191 5.33 1.04 -6.45
CA ILE A 191 4.74 0.28 -5.34
C ILE A 191 3.91 -0.89 -5.88
N TYR A 192 3.10 -0.68 -6.92
CA TYR A 192 2.33 -1.75 -7.54
C TYR A 192 3.24 -2.86 -8.07
N VAL A 193 4.27 -2.52 -8.85
CA VAL A 193 5.25 -3.49 -9.40
C VAL A 193 5.92 -4.29 -8.27
N MET A 194 6.45 -3.60 -7.25
CA MET A 194 7.09 -4.27 -6.12
C MET A 194 6.13 -5.18 -5.35
N SER A 195 4.86 -4.79 -5.19
CA SER A 195 3.86 -5.61 -4.51
C SER A 195 3.50 -6.87 -5.29
N ALA A 196 3.43 -6.77 -6.62
CA ALA A 196 3.17 -7.88 -7.49
C ALA A 196 4.34 -8.90 -7.44
N GLU A 197 5.59 -8.44 -7.45
CA GLU A 197 6.77 -9.31 -7.32
C GLU A 197 6.94 -9.90 -5.91
N ALA A 198 6.64 -9.12 -4.87
CA ALA A 198 6.72 -9.59 -3.49
C ALA A 198 5.75 -10.75 -3.24
N SER A 199 4.56 -10.74 -3.86
CA SER A 199 3.61 -11.84 -3.76
C SER A 199 4.17 -13.15 -4.34
N VAL A 200 4.95 -13.05 -5.42
CA VAL A 200 5.62 -14.21 -6.05
C VAL A 200 6.73 -14.74 -5.14
N LEU A 201 7.56 -13.87 -4.57
CA LEU A 201 8.61 -14.28 -3.64
C LEU A 201 8.04 -14.89 -2.36
N GLN A 202 6.99 -14.31 -1.79
CA GLN A 202 6.29 -14.88 -0.63
C GLN A 202 5.72 -16.26 -0.96
N ALA A 203 5.11 -16.43 -2.12
CA ALA A 203 4.63 -17.73 -2.59
C ALA A 203 5.79 -18.73 -2.75
N GLN A 204 6.91 -18.33 -3.35
CA GLN A 204 8.09 -19.19 -3.50
C GLN A 204 8.72 -19.57 -2.16
N VAL A 205 8.84 -18.63 -1.22
CA VAL A 205 9.35 -18.89 0.14
C VAL A 205 8.41 -19.82 0.89
N ALA A 206 7.10 -19.57 0.84
CA ALA A 206 6.10 -20.47 1.42
C ALA A 206 6.21 -21.87 0.81
N LEU A 207 6.32 -22.00 -0.50
CA LEU A 207 6.51 -23.29 -1.18
C LEU A 207 7.78 -24.01 -0.74
N LYS A 208 8.90 -23.29 -0.57
CA LYS A 208 10.16 -23.85 -0.05
C LYS A 208 10.03 -24.32 1.39
N MET A 209 9.36 -23.55 2.25
CA MET A 209 9.10 -23.96 3.64
C MET A 209 8.21 -25.20 3.72
N LEU A 210 7.30 -25.38 2.77
CA LEU A 210 6.42 -26.54 2.68
C LEU A 210 7.12 -27.81 2.16
N VAL A 211 8.37 -27.74 1.72
CA VAL A 211 9.14 -28.94 1.33
C VAL A 211 9.36 -29.85 2.54
N GLU A 212 9.61 -29.27 3.71
CA GLU A 212 9.91 -29.99 4.95
C GLU A 212 8.66 -30.54 5.66
N GLN A 213 7.46 -30.11 5.25
CA GLN A 213 6.18 -30.52 5.86
C GLN A 213 5.17 -30.99 4.80
N PRO A 214 5.25 -32.25 4.33
CA PRO A 214 4.41 -32.74 3.24
C PRO A 214 2.91 -32.76 3.57
N ASP A 215 2.55 -32.98 4.83
CA ASP A 215 1.14 -32.99 5.26
C ASP A 215 0.54 -31.59 5.27
N LEU A 216 1.28 -30.61 5.78
CA LEU A 216 0.87 -29.20 5.75
C LEU A 216 0.75 -28.70 4.32
N ARG A 217 1.70 -29.09 3.46
CA ARG A 217 1.67 -28.78 2.02
C ARG A 217 0.38 -29.30 1.38
N LYS A 218 0.05 -30.58 1.56
CA LYS A 218 -1.19 -31.17 1.03
C LYS A 218 -2.44 -30.46 1.54
N ALA A 219 -2.47 -30.09 2.83
CA ALA A 219 -3.59 -29.36 3.41
C ALA A 219 -3.77 -27.96 2.79
N ILE A 220 -2.68 -27.22 2.57
CA ILE A 220 -2.71 -25.89 1.96
C ILE A 220 -3.13 -25.96 0.50
N PHE A 221 -2.50 -26.84 -0.30
CA PHE A 221 -2.89 -27.05 -1.70
C PHE A 221 -4.34 -27.52 -1.84
N GLY A 222 -4.81 -28.41 -0.95
CA GLY A 222 -6.20 -28.85 -0.94
C GLY A 222 -7.19 -27.70 -0.68
N LYS A 223 -6.87 -26.81 0.27
CA LYS A 223 -7.69 -25.60 0.53
C LYS A 223 -7.64 -24.62 -0.66
N ALA A 224 -6.47 -24.40 -1.23
CA ALA A 224 -6.29 -23.50 -2.38
C ALA A 224 -7.03 -24.00 -3.63
N LEU A 225 -6.93 -25.30 -3.94
CA LEU A 225 -7.65 -25.92 -5.05
C LEU A 225 -9.16 -25.80 -4.89
N LYS A 226 -9.67 -26.04 -3.67
CA LYS A 226 -11.10 -25.87 -3.39
C LYS A 226 -11.56 -24.43 -3.64
N LEU A 227 -10.79 -23.43 -3.20
CA LEU A 227 -11.10 -22.03 -3.47
C LEU A 227 -11.12 -21.72 -4.97
N CYS A 228 -10.19 -22.27 -5.75
CA CYS A 228 -10.15 -22.04 -7.20
C CYS A 228 -11.33 -22.69 -7.92
N GLN A 229 -11.75 -23.88 -7.47
CA GLN A 229 -12.96 -24.54 -7.95
C GLN A 229 -14.23 -23.74 -7.60
N ASP A 230 -14.31 -23.19 -6.39
CA ASP A 230 -15.44 -22.36 -5.95
C ASP A 230 -15.53 -21.04 -6.76
N MET A 231 -14.41 -20.56 -7.32
CA MET A 231 -14.34 -19.39 -8.21
C MET A 231 -14.56 -19.72 -9.70
N ASP A 232 -14.64 -21.00 -10.05
CA ASP A 232 -14.68 -21.48 -11.45
C ASP A 232 -13.47 -21.00 -12.30
N ASP A 233 -12.31 -20.80 -11.66
CA ASP A 233 -11.06 -20.39 -12.32
C ASP A 233 -10.25 -21.64 -12.71
N GLN A 234 -10.61 -22.20 -13.87
CA GLN A 234 -9.97 -23.41 -14.40
C GLN A 234 -8.46 -23.24 -14.66
N PRO A 235 -7.97 -22.15 -15.28
CA PRO A 235 -6.53 -21.93 -15.46
C PRO A 235 -5.74 -21.95 -14.16
N LEU A 236 -6.27 -21.30 -13.10
CA LEU A 236 -5.61 -21.27 -11.80
C LEU A 236 -5.62 -22.64 -11.12
N THR A 237 -6.71 -23.39 -11.27
CA THR A 237 -6.83 -24.76 -10.76
C THR A 237 -5.81 -25.70 -11.40
N GLU A 238 -5.66 -25.64 -12.73
CA GLU A 238 -4.66 -26.42 -13.47
C GLU A 238 -3.22 -26.06 -13.04
N ALA A 239 -2.93 -24.77 -12.87
CA ALA A 239 -1.63 -24.30 -12.39
C ALA A 239 -1.32 -24.81 -10.98
N LEU A 240 -2.29 -24.80 -10.06
CA LEU A 240 -2.12 -25.33 -8.70
C LEU A 240 -1.86 -26.84 -8.70
N HIS A 241 -2.56 -27.61 -9.54
CA HIS A 241 -2.30 -29.04 -9.69
C HIS A 241 -0.88 -29.31 -10.22
N ALA A 242 -0.42 -28.55 -11.21
CA ALA A 242 0.94 -28.67 -11.73
C ALA A 242 1.99 -28.38 -10.64
N CYS A 243 1.79 -27.31 -9.86
CA CYS A 243 2.65 -26.96 -8.73
C CYS A 243 2.68 -28.04 -7.65
N GLN A 244 1.52 -28.61 -7.31
CA GLN A 244 1.43 -29.71 -6.33
C GLN A 244 2.22 -30.93 -6.82
N LYS A 245 2.06 -31.31 -8.09
CA LYS A 245 2.78 -32.44 -8.69
C LYS A 245 4.30 -32.24 -8.68
N MET A 246 4.79 -31.06 -9.09
CA MET A 246 6.21 -30.74 -9.05
C MET A 246 6.79 -30.83 -7.62
N ALA A 247 6.03 -30.38 -6.61
CA ALA A 247 6.45 -30.45 -5.23
C ALA A 247 6.52 -31.91 -4.70
N GLU A 248 5.65 -32.79 -5.18
CA GLU A 248 5.69 -34.23 -4.87
C GLU A 248 6.88 -34.94 -5.53
N GLU A 249 7.18 -34.62 -6.79
CA GLU A 249 8.35 -35.14 -7.52
C GLU A 249 9.67 -34.74 -6.85
N GLN A 250 9.82 -33.47 -6.46
CA GLN A 250 11.01 -32.98 -5.73
C GLN A 250 11.20 -33.69 -4.39
N TYR A 251 10.11 -34.00 -3.68
CA TYR A 251 10.16 -34.71 -2.42
C TYR A 251 10.54 -36.18 -2.59
N ALA A 252 10.01 -36.85 -3.62
CA ALA A 252 10.33 -38.24 -3.94
C ALA A 252 11.82 -38.41 -4.26
N GLY A 253 12.42 -37.48 -5.03
CA GLY A 253 13.84 -37.52 -5.39
C GLY A 253 14.80 -37.48 -4.19
N ARG A 254 14.44 -36.77 -3.11
CA ARG A 254 15.27 -36.65 -1.89
C ARG A 254 15.26 -37.89 -1.01
N LYS A 255 14.25 -38.76 -1.10
CA LYS A 255 14.15 -39.96 -0.25
C LYS A 255 15.02 -41.13 -0.71
N SER A 256 15.67 -41.00 -1.87
CA SER A 256 16.62 -41.99 -2.38
C SER A 256 17.88 -41.98 -1.48
N PRO A 257 18.16 -43.02 -0.69
CA PRO A 257 19.40 -43.07 0.07
C PRO A 257 20.60 -43.11 -0.91
N PRO A 258 21.72 -42.44 -0.60
CA PRO A 258 22.93 -42.58 -1.40
C PRO A 258 23.37 -44.05 -1.35
N LEU A 259 23.52 -44.67 -2.53
CA LEU A 259 24.02 -46.02 -2.72
C LEU A 259 25.52 -46.11 -2.40
#